data_AF-A0A3Q9G7K1-F1
#
_entry.id   AF-A0A3Q9G7K1-F1
#
_cell.length_a   1.000
_cell.length_b   1.000
_cell.length_c   1.000
_cell.angle_alpha   90.00
_cell.angle_beta   90.00
_cell.angle_gamma   90.00
#
_symmetry.space_group_name_H-M   'P 1'
#
loop_
_entity.id
_entity.type
_entity.pdbx_description
1 polymer ?
#
loop_
_entity_poly.entity_id
_entity_poly.type
_entity_poly.pdbx_seq_one_letter_code
_entity_poly.pdbx_strand_id
1 'polypeptide(L)'
;MKYRYFSLIVLLYLPFTSAENISVENSGAEKFCAAKSVRLIIPGSTAPFKVRNPFIEQLLDIIFLKQNLTLDLVYAKEHITQGRALKELNNNAAIDLTWSVTTSARERSLTPIRIPLYQGLIGWRVFIINKHQQEKFDEINNLTTLGEMLAIQRFDWPDYQVFIENNLNVDGNLAFS
;
A
#
# COMPACT_ATOMS: atom_id res chain seq x y z
N MET A 1 12.99 -20.04 -22.39
CA MET A 1 13.83 -20.81 -21.45
C MET A 1 15.23 -20.20 -21.38
N LYS A 2 15.49 -19.43 -20.32
CA LYS A 2 16.79 -19.16 -19.66
C LYS A 2 16.61 -17.93 -18.76
N TYR A 3 16.27 -18.18 -17.49
CA TYR A 3 16.31 -17.18 -16.43
C TYR A 3 17.73 -17.17 -15.86
N ARG A 4 18.35 -15.99 -15.75
CA ARG A 4 19.51 -15.75 -14.89
C ARG A 4 19.03 -14.89 -13.74
N TYR A 5 18.95 -15.48 -12.55
CA TYR A 5 18.84 -14.73 -11.31
C TYR A 5 20.24 -14.32 -10.88
N PHE A 6 20.42 -13.05 -10.53
CA PHE A 6 21.48 -12.61 -9.65
C PHE A 6 20.88 -11.64 -8.64
N SER A 7 21.30 -11.82 -7.40
CA SER A 7 20.79 -11.20 -6.18
C SER A 7 21.07 -9.69 -6.12
N LEU A 8 20.14 -8.97 -5.48
CA LEU A 8 20.28 -7.66 -4.84
C LEU A 8 20.59 -6.43 -5.73
N ILE A 9 19.98 -5.31 -5.32
CA ILE A 9 20.06 -3.93 -5.83
C ILE A 9 19.01 -3.61 -6.91
N VAL A 10 17.92 -2.98 -6.45
CA VAL A 10 16.95 -2.28 -7.27
C VAL A 10 17.65 -1.06 -7.88
N LEU A 11 18.13 -1.21 -9.11
CA LEU A 11 18.58 -0.12 -9.97
C LEU A 11 17.37 0.39 -10.76
N LEU A 12 16.78 1.49 -10.30
CA LEU A 12 15.81 2.28 -11.08
C LEU A 12 16.55 2.92 -12.27
N TYR A 13 16.36 2.36 -13.46
CA TYR A 13 16.80 2.93 -14.73
C TYR A 13 16.01 4.23 -15.03
N LEU A 14 16.70 5.36 -15.15
CA LEU A 14 16.24 6.52 -15.91
C LEU A 14 17.18 6.71 -17.11
N PRO A 15 16.68 7.07 -18.31
CA PRO A 15 17.52 7.27 -19.48
C PRO A 15 18.38 8.53 -19.30
N PHE A 16 19.70 8.36 -19.40
CA PHE A 16 20.68 9.45 -19.34
C PHE A 16 20.85 10.02 -20.76
N THR A 17 20.34 11.23 -21.01
CA THR A 17 20.69 12.00 -22.21
C THR A 17 21.98 12.79 -21.94
N SER A 18 22.95 12.57 -22.82
CA SER A 18 24.31 13.11 -22.89
C SER A 18 24.41 14.64 -22.74
N ALA A 19 25.36 15.10 -21.91
CA ALA A 19 26.07 16.36 -22.11
C ALA A 19 27.54 16.22 -21.66
N GLU A 20 28.43 16.70 -22.51
CA GLU A 20 29.88 16.54 -22.54
C GLU A 20 30.66 17.34 -21.47
N ASN A 21 31.84 16.79 -21.13
CA ASN A 21 33.10 17.42 -20.73
C ASN A 21 33.13 18.39 -19.52
N ILE A 22 33.62 17.89 -18.37
CA ILE A 22 34.33 18.72 -17.38
C ILE A 22 35.59 17.97 -16.90
N SER A 23 36.73 18.63 -17.08
CA SER A 23 38.09 18.22 -16.74
C SER A 23 38.27 17.91 -15.25
N VAL A 24 39.08 16.90 -14.95
CA VAL A 24 39.48 16.50 -13.60
C VAL A 24 40.63 17.40 -13.12
N GLU A 25 40.43 18.09 -12.00
CA GLU A 25 41.52 18.64 -11.20
C GLU A 25 41.31 18.27 -9.72
N ASN A 26 42.27 17.54 -9.15
CA ASN A 26 42.29 17.02 -7.79
C ASN A 26 42.57 18.14 -6.78
N SER A 27 41.67 18.35 -5.80
CA SER A 27 42.09 18.77 -4.46
C SER A 27 41.04 18.39 -3.41
N GLY A 28 41.52 18.00 -2.23
CA GLY A 28 40.73 17.42 -1.16
C GLY A 28 39.62 18.33 -0.63
N ALA A 29 38.40 17.87 -0.83
CA ALA A 29 37.28 17.97 0.08
C ALA A 29 36.33 16.86 -0.36
N GLU A 30 35.91 15.97 0.53
CA GLU A 30 34.76 15.13 0.24
C GLU A 30 33.60 16.08 -0.06
N LYS A 31 33.31 16.28 -1.35
CA LYS A 31 32.08 16.92 -1.82
C LYS A 31 30.97 16.05 -1.26
N PHE A 32 30.33 16.51 -0.19
CA PHE A 32 28.96 16.14 0.10
C PHE A 32 28.15 16.57 -1.12
N CYS A 33 28.05 15.65 -2.08
CA CYS A 33 27.23 15.82 -3.26
C CYS A 33 25.81 16.02 -2.74
N ALA A 34 25.16 17.11 -3.13
CA ALA A 34 23.80 17.43 -2.71
C ALA A 34 22.95 16.17 -2.84
N ALA A 35 22.41 15.68 -1.72
CA ALA A 35 21.63 14.45 -1.71
C ALA A 35 20.54 14.57 -2.77
N LYS A 36 20.49 13.62 -3.70
CA LYS A 36 19.54 13.63 -4.80
C LYS A 36 18.14 13.56 -4.19
N SER A 37 17.31 14.56 -4.48
CA SER A 37 15.96 14.64 -3.96
C SER A 37 14.98 13.90 -4.85
N VAL A 38 14.11 13.11 -4.24
CA VAL A 38 13.02 12.38 -4.90
C VAL A 38 11.71 12.81 -4.29
N ARG A 39 10.78 13.23 -5.14
CA ARG A 39 9.43 13.58 -4.74
C ARG A 39 8.49 12.41 -5.01
N LEU A 40 7.64 12.08 -4.04
CA LEU A 40 6.61 11.03 -4.18
C LEU A 40 5.24 11.57 -3.79
N ILE A 41 4.24 11.31 -4.63
CA ILE A 41 2.85 11.62 -4.34
C ILE A 41 2.12 10.35 -3.89
N ILE A 42 1.56 10.40 -2.68
CA ILE A 42 0.80 9.31 -2.07
C ILE A 42 -0.67 9.69 -1.83
N PRO A 43 -1.61 8.73 -1.81
CA PRO A 43 -3.03 9.05 -1.71
C PRO A 43 -3.46 9.48 -0.31
N GLY A 44 -4.50 10.32 -0.30
CA GLY A 44 -5.20 10.77 0.89
C GLY A 44 -4.78 12.16 1.33
N SER A 45 -5.74 12.95 1.82
CA SER A 45 -5.43 14.21 2.49
C SER A 45 -4.82 13.93 3.86
N THR A 46 -3.90 14.81 4.29
CA THR A 46 -3.41 14.83 5.67
C THR A 46 -4.52 15.29 6.61
N ALA A 47 -5.34 16.26 6.21
CA ALA A 47 -6.38 16.84 7.06
C ALA A 47 -7.37 15.79 7.61
N PRO A 48 -7.71 15.83 8.91
CA PRO A 48 -7.32 16.84 9.91
C PRO A 48 -5.95 16.59 10.57
N PHE A 49 -5.28 15.50 10.25
CA PHE A 49 -4.00 15.12 10.86
C PHE A 49 -2.80 15.75 10.12
N LYS A 50 -1.63 15.80 10.77
CA LYS A 50 -0.38 16.23 10.10
C LYS A 50 0.22 15.10 9.25
N VAL A 51 0.05 13.87 9.73
CA VAL A 51 0.66 12.63 9.25
C VAL A 51 -0.47 11.60 9.21
N ARG A 52 -0.70 10.97 8.06
CA ARG A 52 -1.83 10.05 7.90
C ARG A 52 -1.45 8.62 8.31
N ASN A 53 -0.21 8.23 8.04
CA ASN A 53 0.31 6.92 8.43
C ASN A 53 1.79 7.06 8.87
N PRO A 54 2.03 7.31 10.17
CA PRO A 54 3.38 7.57 10.68
C PRO A 54 4.37 6.44 10.40
N PHE A 55 3.90 5.19 10.35
CA PHE A 55 4.74 4.04 10.07
C PHE A 55 5.28 4.07 8.63
N ILE A 56 4.42 4.36 7.64
CA ILE A 56 4.81 4.37 6.23
C ILE A 56 5.72 5.57 5.94
N GLU A 57 5.42 6.75 6.48
CA GLU A 57 6.26 7.93 6.29
C GLU A 57 7.69 7.69 6.82
N GLN A 58 7.82 7.23 8.06
CA GLN A 58 9.13 6.92 8.66
C GLN A 58 9.87 5.79 7.92
N LEU A 59 9.15 4.76 7.47
CA LEU A 59 9.75 3.68 6.69
C LEU A 59 10.34 4.20 5.38
N LEU A 60 9.60 5.05 4.65
CA LEU A 60 10.09 5.66 3.42
C LEU A 60 11.28 6.57 3.68
N ASP A 61 11.23 7.42 4.71
CA ASP A 61 12.37 8.26 5.09
C ASP A 61 13.63 7.41 5.33
N ILE A 62 13.53 6.32 6.10
CA ILE A 62 14.66 5.40 6.34
C ILE A 62 15.16 4.78 5.03
N ILE A 63 14.27 4.33 4.15
CA ILE A 63 14.64 3.70 2.88
C ILE A 63 15.42 4.67 1.98
N PHE A 64 14.97 5.93 1.87
CA PHE A 64 15.63 6.95 1.05
C PHE A 64 16.94 7.44 1.69
N LEU A 65 16.96 7.63 3.01
CA LEU A 65 18.19 7.97 3.75
C LEU A 65 19.27 6.91 3.57
N LYS A 66 18.92 5.61 3.61
CA LYS A 66 19.87 4.51 3.36
C LYS A 66 20.44 4.48 1.94
N GLN A 67 19.81 5.19 1.00
CA GLN A 67 20.25 5.33 -0.39
C GLN A 67 20.98 6.65 -0.65
N ASN A 68 21.27 7.44 0.40
CA ASN A 68 21.80 8.80 0.28
C ASN A 68 20.90 9.74 -0.56
N LEU A 69 19.59 9.53 -0.48
CA LEU A 69 18.56 10.35 -1.13
C LEU A 69 17.76 11.12 -0.09
N THR A 70 17.22 12.27 -0.47
CA THR A 70 16.20 12.99 0.32
C THR A 70 14.81 12.73 -0.25
N LEU A 71 13.83 12.55 0.62
CA LEU A 71 12.44 12.32 0.24
C LEU A 71 11.60 13.59 0.45
N ASP A 72 10.90 14.03 -0.59
CA ASP A 72 9.79 15.00 -0.51
C ASP A 72 8.47 14.24 -0.66
N LEU A 73 7.86 13.86 0.46
CA LEU A 73 6.62 13.09 0.48
C LEU A 73 5.41 14.02 0.48
N VAL A 74 4.59 13.93 -0.56
CA VAL A 74 3.42 14.80 -0.76
C VAL A 74 2.13 13.99 -0.76
N TYR A 75 1.18 14.44 0.03
CA TYR A 75 -0.17 13.88 0.05
C TYR A 75 -1.06 14.51 -1.02
N ALA A 76 -1.75 13.68 -1.81
CA ALA A 76 -2.72 14.14 -2.79
C ALA A 76 -3.88 14.89 -2.09
N LYS A 77 -4.21 16.10 -2.57
CA LYS A 77 -5.20 16.99 -1.93
C LYS A 77 -6.63 16.43 -1.93
N GLU A 78 -6.99 15.66 -2.97
CA GLU A 78 -8.32 15.09 -3.07
C GLU A 78 -8.48 13.86 -2.17
N HIS A 79 -9.68 13.68 -1.62
CA HIS A 79 -10.07 12.39 -1.04
C HIS A 79 -10.20 11.36 -2.17
N ILE A 80 -9.12 10.64 -2.40
CA ILE A 80 -9.04 9.58 -3.40
C ILE A 80 -9.38 8.24 -2.71
N THR A 81 -10.42 7.56 -3.20
CA THR A 81 -10.75 6.20 -2.76
C THR A 81 -9.62 5.24 -3.14
N GLN A 82 -9.47 4.12 -2.42
CA GLN A 82 -8.40 3.16 -2.71
C GLN A 82 -8.43 2.68 -4.17
N GLY A 83 -9.63 2.37 -4.70
CA GLY A 83 -9.79 1.97 -6.09
C GLY A 83 -9.37 3.05 -7.08
N ARG A 84 -9.69 4.33 -6.81
CA ARG A 84 -9.25 5.45 -7.64
C ARG A 84 -7.73 5.63 -7.58
N ALA A 85 -7.12 5.53 -6.39
CA ALA A 85 -5.66 5.66 -6.25
C ALA A 85 -4.90 4.60 -7.06
N LEU A 86 -5.38 3.36 -7.08
CA LEU A 86 -4.79 2.29 -7.90
C LEU A 86 -4.91 2.58 -9.40
N LYS A 87 -6.04 3.17 -9.83
CA LYS A 87 -6.25 3.59 -11.22
C LYS A 87 -5.33 4.75 -11.63
N GLU A 88 -5.19 5.76 -10.78
CA GLU A 88 -4.28 6.88 -10.99
C GLU A 88 -2.82 6.40 -11.09
N LEU A 89 -2.41 5.46 -10.22
CA LEU A 89 -1.09 4.85 -10.27
C LEU A 89 -0.88 4.07 -11.58
N ASN A 90 -1.86 3.28 -12.01
CA ASN A 90 -1.78 2.52 -13.26
C ASN A 90 -1.67 3.43 -14.49
N ASN A 91 -2.21 4.63 -14.41
CA ASN A 91 -2.24 5.61 -15.50
C ASN A 91 -1.06 6.60 -15.45
N ASN A 92 -0.10 6.44 -14.51
CA ASN A 92 0.98 7.40 -14.26
C ASN A 92 0.47 8.84 -14.10
N ALA A 93 -0.65 9.01 -13.38
CA ALA A 93 -1.34 10.28 -13.23
C ALA A 93 -1.04 10.93 -11.87
N ALA A 94 -2.02 11.00 -10.97
CA ALA A 94 -1.89 11.79 -9.73
C ALA A 94 -1.16 11.10 -8.57
N ILE A 95 -0.77 9.82 -8.70
CA ILE A 95 -0.23 9.00 -7.61
C ILE A 95 1.02 8.26 -8.09
N ASP A 96 2.12 8.38 -7.35
CA ASP A 96 3.39 7.68 -7.62
C ASP A 96 3.54 6.40 -6.79
N LEU A 97 2.93 6.38 -5.60
CA LEU A 97 3.03 5.27 -4.67
C LEU A 97 1.72 5.08 -3.90
N THR A 98 1.31 3.83 -3.71
CA THR A 98 0.16 3.47 -2.87
C THR A 98 0.38 2.11 -2.23
N TRP A 99 -0.35 1.82 -1.16
CA TRP A 99 -0.41 0.50 -0.53
C TRP A 99 -1.85 0.03 -0.43
N SER A 100 -2.05 -1.25 -0.72
CA SER A 100 -3.35 -1.89 -0.69
C SER A 100 -3.19 -3.38 -0.40
N VAL A 101 -4.30 -4.04 -0.07
CA VAL A 101 -4.37 -5.50 -0.12
C VAL A 101 -4.06 -6.00 -1.54
N THR A 102 -3.23 -7.04 -1.61
CA THR A 102 -2.78 -7.62 -2.87
C THR A 102 -3.86 -8.52 -3.48
N THR A 103 -4.02 -8.45 -4.80
CA THR A 103 -4.79 -9.42 -5.58
C THR A 103 -4.05 -9.77 -6.87
N SER A 104 -4.27 -10.96 -7.42
CA SER A 104 -3.65 -11.37 -8.70
C SER A 104 -3.98 -10.41 -9.85
N ALA A 105 -5.16 -9.78 -9.82
CA ALA A 105 -5.54 -8.77 -10.80
C ALA A 105 -4.67 -7.51 -10.70
N ARG A 106 -4.42 -7.03 -9.48
CA ARG A 106 -3.60 -5.82 -9.23
C ARG A 106 -2.13 -6.05 -9.56
N GLU A 107 -1.58 -7.23 -9.23
CA GLU A 107 -0.17 -7.54 -9.57
C GLU A 107 0.08 -7.71 -11.08
N ARG A 108 -0.96 -7.99 -11.87
CA ARG A 108 -0.85 -8.02 -13.33
C ARG A 108 -0.84 -6.62 -13.95
N SER A 109 -1.50 -5.65 -13.33
CA SER A 109 -1.62 -4.29 -13.86
C SER A 109 -0.58 -3.32 -13.27
N LEU A 110 -0.09 -3.58 -12.06
CA LEU A 110 0.82 -2.70 -11.32
C LEU A 110 2.12 -3.43 -10.97
N THR A 111 3.17 -2.67 -10.65
CA THR A 111 4.44 -3.24 -10.15
C THR A 111 4.39 -3.38 -8.63
N PRO A 112 4.35 -4.60 -8.06
CA PRO A 112 4.26 -4.78 -6.61
C PRO A 112 5.65 -4.81 -5.94
N ILE A 113 5.74 -4.23 -4.75
CA ILE A 113 6.85 -4.47 -3.81
C ILE A 113 6.48 -5.67 -2.92
N ARG A 114 7.14 -6.81 -3.13
CA ARG A 114 6.82 -8.08 -2.44
C ARG A 114 7.48 -8.21 -1.07
N ILE A 115 7.41 -7.15 -0.26
CA ILE A 115 7.85 -7.13 1.13
C ILE A 115 6.61 -6.81 1.97
N PRO A 116 6.16 -7.71 2.86
CA PRO A 116 4.94 -7.49 3.62
C PRO A 116 5.16 -6.36 4.64
N LEU A 117 4.60 -5.17 4.34
CA LEU A 117 4.74 -3.96 5.17
C LEU A 117 4.39 -4.21 6.64
N TYR A 118 3.33 -4.98 6.88
CA TYR A 118 2.82 -5.28 8.21
C TYR A 118 3.10 -6.73 8.65
N GLN A 119 3.97 -7.47 7.95
CA GLN A 119 4.34 -8.86 8.33
C GLN A 119 3.14 -9.78 8.63
N GLY A 120 2.02 -9.60 7.91
CA GLY A 120 0.79 -10.39 8.10
C GLY A 120 -0.15 -9.88 9.20
N LEU A 121 0.21 -8.85 9.98
CA LEU A 121 -0.62 -8.32 11.06
C LEU A 121 -1.99 -7.80 10.58
N ILE A 122 -2.06 -7.22 9.38
CA ILE A 122 -3.34 -6.75 8.78
C ILE A 122 -4.21 -7.90 8.23
N GLY A 123 -3.72 -9.14 8.26
CA GLY A 123 -4.44 -10.33 7.80
C GLY A 123 -5.26 -11.02 8.88
N TRP A 124 -5.15 -10.59 10.14
CA TRP A 124 -5.90 -11.19 11.24
C TRP A 124 -7.38 -10.77 11.15
N ARG A 125 -8.28 -11.73 11.34
CA ARG A 125 -9.73 -11.51 11.35
C ARG A 125 -10.26 -11.94 12.69
N VAL A 126 -10.96 -11.03 13.35
CA VAL A 126 -11.62 -11.28 14.62
C VAL A 126 -13.10 -11.03 14.39
N PHE A 127 -13.93 -12.01 14.72
CA PHE A 127 -15.37 -11.82 14.73
C PHE A 127 -15.74 -10.96 15.92
N ILE A 128 -16.51 -9.91 15.66
CA ILE A 128 -17.05 -9.04 16.69
C ILE A 128 -18.56 -9.19 16.64
N ILE A 129 -19.14 -9.45 17.80
CA ILE A 129 -20.57 -9.59 17.99
C ILE A 129 -21.08 -8.50 18.94
N ASN A 130 -22.38 -8.24 18.92
CA ASN A 130 -22.99 -7.47 19.98
C ASN A 130 -22.93 -8.30 21.28
N LYS A 131 -22.45 -7.72 22.38
CA LYS A 131 -22.33 -8.41 23.68
C LYS A 131 -23.64 -9.04 24.18
N HIS A 132 -24.78 -8.48 23.80
CA HIS A 132 -26.11 -8.98 24.18
C HIS A 132 -26.56 -10.20 23.38
N GLN A 133 -25.79 -10.61 22.37
CA GLN A 133 -26.05 -11.79 21.56
C GLN A 133 -25.13 -12.96 21.91
N GLN A 134 -24.36 -12.88 23.01
CA GLN A 134 -23.39 -13.91 23.39
C GLN A 134 -24.03 -15.31 23.45
N GLU A 135 -25.15 -15.47 24.15
CA GLU A 135 -25.86 -16.77 24.25
C GLU A 135 -26.22 -17.34 22.88
N LYS A 136 -26.69 -16.49 21.95
CA LYS A 136 -27.00 -16.90 20.58
C LYS A 136 -25.75 -17.38 19.83
N PHE A 137 -24.63 -16.69 19.99
CA PHE A 137 -23.39 -17.06 19.30
C PHE A 137 -22.67 -18.25 19.95
N ASP A 138 -22.88 -18.52 21.24
CA ASP A 138 -22.37 -19.71 21.92
C ASP A 138 -22.97 -21.01 21.34
N GLU A 139 -24.18 -20.93 20.80
CA GLU A 139 -24.86 -22.07 20.14
C GLU A 139 -24.35 -22.31 18.70
N ILE A 140 -23.64 -21.36 18.09
CA ILE A 140 -23.17 -21.46 16.70
C ILE A 140 -21.87 -22.27 16.65
N ASN A 141 -21.99 -23.56 16.34
CA ASN A 141 -20.87 -24.50 16.34
C ASN A 141 -20.51 -25.05 14.94
N ASN A 142 -21.14 -24.53 13.89
CA ASN A 142 -20.91 -24.97 12.52
C ASN A 142 -21.18 -23.84 11.51
N LEU A 143 -20.64 -24.02 10.29
CA LEU A 143 -20.73 -23.03 9.22
C LEU A 143 -22.17 -22.81 8.73
N THR A 144 -23.02 -23.84 8.74
CA THR A 144 -24.41 -23.75 8.29
C THR A 144 -25.19 -22.80 9.18
N THR A 145 -25.12 -22.97 10.51
CA THR A 145 -25.77 -22.09 11.48
C THR A 145 -25.15 -20.68 11.46
N LEU A 146 -23.84 -20.56 11.24
CA LEU A 146 -23.21 -19.25 11.06
C LEU A 146 -23.73 -18.52 9.81
N GLY A 147 -23.97 -19.25 8.72
CA GLY A 147 -24.48 -18.70 7.46
C GLY A 147 -25.88 -18.09 7.55
N GLU A 148 -26.66 -18.44 8.58
CA GLU A 148 -27.96 -17.80 8.88
C GLU A 148 -27.80 -16.37 9.41
N MET A 149 -26.60 -15.99 9.85
CA MET A 149 -26.29 -14.67 10.37
C MET A 149 -25.84 -13.72 9.25
N LEU A 150 -26.14 -12.43 9.41
CA LEU A 150 -25.67 -11.39 8.50
C LEU A 150 -24.33 -10.83 8.99
N ALA A 151 -23.27 -11.02 8.21
CA ALA A 151 -22.01 -10.31 8.43
C ALA A 151 -22.06 -8.89 7.87
N ILE A 152 -21.29 -7.99 8.47
CA ILE A 152 -21.21 -6.59 8.04
C ILE A 152 -19.73 -6.22 7.86
N GLN A 153 -19.34 -5.82 6.65
CA GLN A 153 -17.98 -5.38 6.34
C GLN A 153 -17.93 -4.65 4.99
N ARG A 154 -16.94 -3.77 4.78
CA ARG A 154 -16.87 -2.97 3.55
C ARG A 154 -16.73 -3.84 2.28
N PHE A 155 -17.48 -3.51 1.22
CA PHE A 155 -17.52 -4.29 -0.03
C PHE A 155 -16.20 -4.32 -0.82
N ASP A 156 -15.32 -3.33 -0.64
CA ASP A 156 -14.04 -3.23 -1.34
C ASP A 156 -12.91 -4.01 -0.65
N TRP A 157 -13.19 -4.66 0.48
CA TRP A 157 -12.26 -5.54 1.17
C TRP A 157 -12.24 -6.92 0.49
N PRO A 158 -11.05 -7.55 0.38
CA PRO A 158 -10.93 -8.84 -0.30
C PRO A 158 -11.75 -9.93 0.39
N ASP A 159 -11.96 -9.80 1.69
CA ASP A 159 -12.79 -10.69 2.51
C ASP A 159 -14.24 -10.74 2.04
N TYR A 160 -14.75 -9.69 1.38
CA TYR A 160 -16.14 -9.67 0.92
C TYR A 160 -16.41 -10.78 -0.09
N GLN A 161 -15.48 -10.98 -1.03
CA GLN A 161 -15.59 -12.07 -1.99
C GLN A 161 -15.49 -13.44 -1.33
N VAL A 162 -14.68 -13.57 -0.28
CA VAL A 162 -14.59 -14.83 0.49
C VAL A 162 -15.94 -15.22 1.08
N PHE A 163 -16.71 -14.27 1.65
CA PHE A 163 -18.05 -14.55 2.16
C PHE A 163 -19.01 -15.01 1.04
N ILE A 164 -19.03 -14.29 -0.08
CA ILE A 164 -19.89 -14.61 -1.22
C ILE A 164 -19.55 -15.99 -1.82
N GLU A 165 -18.28 -16.28 -2.02
CA GLU A 165 -17.81 -17.57 -2.56
C GLU A 165 -18.12 -18.75 -1.63
N ASN A 166 -18.27 -18.50 -0.33
CA ASN A 166 -18.66 -19.49 0.67
C ASN A 166 -20.17 -19.51 0.99
N ASN A 167 -21.00 -18.81 0.20
CA ASN A 167 -22.44 -18.69 0.40
C ASN A 167 -22.85 -18.16 1.79
N LEU A 168 -22.04 -17.26 2.35
CA LEU A 168 -22.33 -16.58 3.61
C LEU A 168 -23.00 -15.22 3.34
N ASN A 169 -23.98 -14.88 4.17
CA ASN A 169 -24.67 -13.60 4.08
C ASN A 169 -23.74 -12.47 4.54
N VAL A 170 -23.54 -11.47 3.68
CA VAL A 170 -22.72 -10.29 3.97
C VAL A 170 -23.34 -9.03 3.37
N ASP A 171 -23.39 -7.96 4.15
CA ASP A 171 -23.71 -6.62 3.67
C ASP A 171 -22.46 -5.74 3.72
N GLY A 172 -22.17 -5.08 2.60
CA GLY A 172 -21.06 -4.14 2.48
C GLY A 172 -21.41 -2.71 2.13
N ASN A 173 -22.70 -2.39 2.06
CA ASN A 173 -23.18 -1.02 1.91
C ASN A 173 -23.31 -0.34 3.28
N LEU A 174 -22.17 -0.04 3.88
CA LEU A 174 -22.11 0.78 5.09
C LEU A 174 -22.33 2.25 4.72
N ALA A 175 -23.57 2.74 4.88
CA ALA A 175 -23.84 4.17 4.87
C ALA A 175 -23.32 4.77 6.18
N PHE A 176 -22.28 5.60 6.11
CA PHE A 176 -21.89 6.45 7.23
C PHE A 176 -22.86 7.63 7.28
N SER A 177 -23.82 7.58 8.21
CA SER A 177 -24.68 8.72 8.57
C SER A 177 -23.95 9.70 9.48
#